data_AF-A0A6I4YCS9-F1
#
_entry.id   AF-A0A6I4YCS9-F1
#
_cell.length_a   1.000
_cell.length_b   1.000
_cell.length_c   1.000
_cell.angle_alpha   90.00
_cell.angle_beta   90.00
_cell.angle_gamma   90.00
#
_symmetry.space_group_name_H-M   'P 1'
#
loop_
_entity.id
_entity.type
_entity.pdbx_description
1 polymer ?
#
loop_
_entity_poly.entity_id
_entity_poly.type
_entity_poly.pdbx_seq_one_letter_code
_entity_poly.pdbx_strand_id
1 'polypeptide(L)'
;MTSFGAALRQAREGLGLSTQDVALRTKIRGDYLRALEDGNLSALPERTFARSYLTRYARELGLDPQPLLSDFDRALPAPAGSSAATRVTTPVRPARRPGALWAALAVGALLIAGAAAYQFTRGGGSPQTAVTPAAGAAAGGAAGTGSGTAGAATTPQAVQTVRLTVKVTPPGARVYLDNRDLGTAPVLAFPVDARRQAELRVELAGREPLRQAVDVSRSRDLRVTLNPSGKASVLTDAARPAPPPRTGTGATVAGSAAAGSAAAAPKPTPTPASAVKVTYSGPSWTRVTDAAGRIVFEGTPPAGTVKAFPKGVTIRTGNAAAVSVSVSGGPSAPLGQSGQVVTRTF
;
A
#
# COMPACT_ATOMS: atom_id res chain seq x y z
N MET A 1 26.06 -33.11 4.27
CA MET A 1 24.73 -32.50 4.50
C MET A 1 24.75 -31.12 3.88
N THR A 2 23.83 -30.84 2.95
CA THR A 2 23.72 -29.52 2.30
C THR A 2 23.22 -28.49 3.32
N SER A 3 23.84 -27.32 3.41
CA SER A 3 23.40 -26.28 4.35
C SER A 3 21.98 -25.81 3.99
N PHE A 4 21.21 -25.34 4.98
CA PHE A 4 19.83 -24.86 4.75
C PHE A 4 19.77 -23.75 3.68
N GLY A 5 20.78 -22.87 3.64
CA GLY A 5 20.89 -21.80 2.65
C GLY A 5 21.10 -22.33 1.23
N ALA A 6 21.99 -23.31 1.06
CA ALA A 6 22.21 -23.96 -0.23
C ALA A 6 20.96 -24.74 -0.70
N ALA A 7 20.23 -25.38 0.22
CA ALA A 7 18.97 -26.05 -0.11
C ALA A 7 17.89 -25.06 -0.60
N LEU A 8 17.76 -23.89 0.02
CA LEU A 8 16.86 -22.82 -0.44
C LEU A 8 17.26 -22.30 -1.83
N ARG A 9 18.54 -22.02 -2.05
CA ARG A 9 19.04 -21.54 -3.34
C ARG A 9 18.74 -22.56 -4.44
N GLN A 10 19.08 -23.84 -4.20
CA GLN A 10 18.87 -24.91 -5.17
C GLN A 10 17.38 -25.08 -5.51
N ALA A 11 16.49 -25.05 -4.52
CA ALA A 11 15.05 -25.14 -4.77
C ALA A 11 14.50 -23.93 -5.54
N ARG A 12 14.96 -22.72 -5.21
CA ARG A 12 14.60 -21.50 -5.96
C ARG A 12 15.05 -21.60 -7.42
N GLU A 13 16.29 -22.00 -7.65
CA GLU A 13 16.87 -22.12 -8.99
C GLU A 13 16.23 -23.25 -9.79
N GLY A 14 15.87 -24.36 -9.14
CA GLY A 14 15.10 -25.45 -9.75
C GLY A 14 13.70 -25.03 -10.22
N LEU A 15 13.14 -23.97 -9.63
CA LEU A 15 11.88 -23.35 -10.06
C LEU A 15 12.08 -22.20 -11.07
N GLY A 16 13.33 -21.88 -11.45
CA GLY A 16 13.65 -20.78 -12.36
C GLY A 16 13.32 -19.39 -11.81
N LEU A 17 13.16 -19.25 -10.49
CA LEU A 17 12.77 -17.99 -9.86
C LEU A 17 14.01 -17.15 -9.53
N SER A 18 13.94 -15.84 -9.76
CA SER A 18 14.94 -14.93 -9.22
C SER A 18 14.69 -14.66 -7.73
N THR A 19 15.72 -14.22 -7.00
CA THR A 19 15.54 -13.78 -5.60
C THR A 19 14.56 -12.60 -5.50
N GLN A 20 14.47 -11.76 -6.53
CA GLN A 20 13.51 -10.65 -6.60
C GLN A 20 12.06 -11.15 -6.75
N ASP A 21 11.82 -12.20 -7.54
CA ASP A 21 10.47 -12.77 -7.70
C ASP A 21 9.93 -13.30 -6.38
N VAL A 22 10.76 -14.06 -5.66
CA VAL A 22 10.41 -14.58 -4.34
C VAL A 22 10.21 -13.42 -3.35
N ALA A 23 11.05 -12.39 -3.39
CA ALA A 23 10.91 -11.20 -2.55
C ALA A 23 9.55 -10.52 -2.74
N LEU A 24 9.08 -10.40 -3.99
CA LEU A 24 7.77 -9.82 -4.31
C LEU A 24 6.61 -10.67 -3.77
N ARG A 25 6.69 -12.01 -3.93
CA ARG A 25 5.63 -12.93 -3.49
C ARG A 25 5.55 -13.05 -1.97
N THR A 26 6.71 -13.18 -1.32
CA THR A 26 6.81 -13.34 0.13
C THR A 26 6.78 -12.02 0.88
N LYS A 27 6.92 -10.88 0.19
CA LYS A 27 7.08 -9.55 0.82
C LYS A 27 8.26 -9.49 1.81
N ILE A 28 9.28 -10.32 1.61
CA ILE A 28 10.53 -10.29 2.36
C ILE A 28 11.56 -9.51 1.55
N ARG A 29 12.37 -8.68 2.19
CA ARG A 29 13.44 -7.94 1.49
C ARG A 29 14.39 -8.91 0.79
N GLY A 30 14.73 -8.64 -0.47
CA GLY A 30 15.64 -9.48 -1.26
C GLY A 30 17.00 -9.68 -0.59
N ASP A 31 17.52 -8.66 0.10
CA ASP A 31 18.78 -8.74 0.86
C ASP A 31 18.71 -9.82 1.95
N TYR A 32 17.56 -9.99 2.62
CA TYR A 32 17.38 -11.00 3.65
C TYR A 32 17.22 -12.41 3.07
N LEU A 33 16.58 -12.54 1.90
CA LEU A 33 16.50 -13.82 1.20
C LEU A 33 17.90 -14.27 0.74
N ARG A 34 18.71 -13.34 0.21
CA ARG A 34 20.10 -13.59 -0.14
C ARG A 34 20.94 -13.96 1.08
N ALA A 35 20.78 -13.25 2.19
CA ALA A 35 21.46 -13.57 3.45
C ALA A 35 21.08 -14.97 3.99
N LEU A 36 19.82 -15.40 3.83
CA LEU A 36 19.39 -16.76 4.17
C LEU A 36 20.03 -17.82 3.24
N GLU A 37 20.08 -17.57 1.93
CA GLU A 37 20.74 -18.46 0.95
C GLU A 37 22.25 -18.58 1.22
N ASP A 38 22.92 -17.47 1.54
CA ASP A 38 24.36 -17.42 1.78
C ASP A 38 24.74 -17.85 3.22
N GLY A 39 23.76 -18.12 4.09
CA GLY A 39 23.99 -18.44 5.50
C GLY A 39 24.56 -17.29 6.33
N ASN A 40 24.47 -16.04 5.84
CA ASN A 40 24.93 -14.84 6.54
C ASN A 40 23.91 -14.37 7.57
N LEU A 41 23.90 -15.03 8.72
CA LEU A 41 22.93 -14.78 9.80
C LEU A 41 23.07 -13.40 10.44
N SER A 42 24.25 -12.78 10.39
CA SER A 42 24.52 -11.46 10.95
C SER A 42 23.84 -10.32 10.20
N ALA A 43 23.48 -10.53 8.93
CA ALA A 43 22.75 -9.57 8.10
C ALA A 43 21.22 -9.64 8.28
N LEU A 44 20.72 -10.65 9.01
CA LEU A 44 19.30 -10.84 9.27
C LEU A 44 18.82 -9.98 10.44
N PRO A 45 17.53 -9.62 10.49
CA PRO A 45 16.94 -9.00 11.68
C PRO A 45 16.86 -10.00 12.85
N GLU A 46 16.21 -9.60 13.94
CA GLU A 46 16.10 -10.45 15.13
C GLU A 46 15.65 -11.88 14.81
N ARG A 47 16.19 -12.84 15.57
CA ARG A 47 16.02 -14.28 15.38
C ARG A 47 14.58 -14.71 15.10
N THR A 48 13.61 -14.13 15.80
CA THR A 48 12.18 -14.43 15.63
C THR A 48 11.70 -14.10 14.22
N PHE A 49 12.10 -12.94 13.69
CA PHE A 49 11.78 -12.53 12.33
C PHE A 49 12.53 -13.39 11.30
N ALA A 50 13.83 -13.63 11.51
CA ALA A 50 14.63 -14.48 10.63
C ALA A 50 14.02 -15.90 10.49
N ARG A 51 13.58 -16.49 11.61
CA ARG A 51 12.87 -17.79 11.64
C ARG A 51 11.56 -17.74 10.84
N SER A 52 10.79 -16.65 10.98
CA SER A 52 9.54 -16.46 10.23
C SER A 52 9.78 -16.33 8.72
N TYR A 53 10.86 -15.65 8.33
CA TYR A 53 11.25 -15.47 6.94
C TYR A 53 11.70 -16.78 6.31
N LEU A 54 12.54 -17.54 7.02
CA LEU A 54 12.95 -18.88 6.60
C LEU A 54 11.73 -19.79 6.40
N THR A 55 10.78 -19.78 7.35
CA THR A 55 9.55 -20.58 7.24
C THR A 55 8.72 -20.20 6.02
N ARG A 56 8.51 -18.89 5.80
CA ARG A 56 7.70 -18.40 4.68
C ARG A 56 8.40 -18.66 3.35
N TYR A 57 9.71 -18.52 3.31
CA TYR A 57 10.51 -18.78 2.11
C TYR A 57 10.50 -20.27 1.75
N ALA A 58 10.72 -21.16 2.71
CA ALA A 58 10.63 -22.61 2.49
C ALA A 58 9.26 -23.01 1.91
N ARG A 59 8.17 -22.50 2.49
CA ARG A 59 6.81 -22.75 2.01
C ARG A 59 6.56 -22.23 0.60
N GLU A 60 7.09 -21.05 0.26
CA GLU A 60 6.97 -20.50 -1.10
C GLU A 60 7.68 -21.38 -2.13
N LEU A 61 8.79 -22.02 -1.75
CA LEU A 61 9.53 -22.96 -2.59
C LEU A 61 8.99 -24.40 -2.56
N GLY A 62 7.90 -24.66 -1.82
CA GLY A 62 7.35 -26.01 -1.65
C GLY A 62 8.21 -26.95 -0.81
N LEU A 63 9.17 -26.42 -0.03
CA LEU A 63 10.02 -27.17 0.88
C LEU A 63 9.37 -27.33 2.26
N ASP A 64 9.69 -28.43 2.94
CA ASP A 64 9.35 -28.59 4.36
C ASP A 64 10.23 -27.66 5.22
N PRO A 65 9.64 -26.72 5.99
CA PRO A 65 10.39 -25.81 6.84
C PRO A 65 11.07 -26.49 8.04
N GLN A 66 10.58 -27.63 8.54
CA GLN A 66 11.12 -28.23 9.78
C GLN A 66 12.62 -28.56 9.75
N PRO A 67 13.15 -29.27 8.74
CA PRO A 67 14.58 -29.58 8.68
C PRO A 67 15.43 -28.29 8.58
N LEU A 68 14.99 -27.34 7.75
CA LEU A 68 15.66 -26.05 7.57
C LEU A 68 15.73 -25.22 8.86
N LEU A 69 14.63 -25.21 9.61
CA LEU A 69 14.54 -24.52 10.90
C LEU A 69 15.42 -25.17 11.97
N SER A 70 15.58 -26.49 11.94
CA SER A 70 16.45 -27.22 12.86
C SER A 70 17.92 -26.87 12.64
N ASP A 71 18.34 -26.78 11.38
CA ASP A 71 19.69 -26.33 11.01
C ASP A 71 19.91 -24.87 11.39
N PHE A 72 18.92 -24.01 11.14
CA PHE A 72 18.96 -22.60 11.53
C PHE A 72 19.07 -22.43 13.05
N ASP A 73 18.33 -23.22 13.85
CA ASP A 73 18.39 -23.15 15.31
C ASP A 73 19.74 -23.59 15.86
N ARG A 74 20.41 -24.54 15.19
CA ARG A 74 21.78 -24.96 15.52
C ARG A 74 22.80 -23.88 15.17
N ALA A 75 22.59 -23.17 14.06
CA ALA A 75 23.48 -22.11 13.60
C ALA A 75 23.29 -20.79 14.37
N LEU A 76 22.08 -20.51 14.85
CA LEU A 76 21.74 -19.36 15.70
C LEU A 76 20.98 -19.82 16.96
N PRO A 77 21.72 -20.27 18.00
CA PRO A 77 21.11 -20.65 19.27
C PRO A 77 20.31 -19.47 19.86
N ALA A 78 19.18 -19.78 20.50
CA ALA A 78 18.45 -18.75 21.23
C ALA A 78 19.33 -18.25 22.40
N PRO A 79 19.39 -16.93 22.66
CA PRO A 79 20.12 -16.42 23.82
C PRO A 79 19.56 -17.05 25.10
N ALA A 80 20.45 -17.53 25.97
CA ALA A 80 20.10 -18.09 27.26
C ALA A 80 19.33 -17.04 28.06
N GLY A 81 18.01 -17.19 28.17
CA GLY A 81 17.09 -16.18 28.72
C GLY A 81 15.85 -15.92 27.86
N SER A 82 15.83 -16.34 26.59
CA SER A 82 14.63 -16.31 25.73
C SER A 82 13.80 -17.61 25.84
N SER A 83 13.84 -18.24 27.01
CA SER A 83 13.00 -19.39 27.33
C SER A 83 11.71 -18.88 27.97
N ALA A 84 10.59 -19.02 27.25
CA ALA A 84 9.24 -18.96 27.79
C ALA A 84 8.84 -17.66 28.54
N ALA A 85 8.83 -16.51 27.85
CA ALA A 85 8.10 -15.34 28.34
C ALA A 85 6.86 -15.10 27.47
N THR A 86 5.73 -15.52 28.03
CA THR A 86 4.35 -15.14 27.69
C THR A 86 3.80 -15.71 26.37
N ARG A 87 3.49 -17.02 26.34
CA ARG A 87 2.20 -17.39 25.74
C ARG A 87 1.15 -16.67 26.58
N VAL A 88 0.60 -15.57 26.08
CA VAL A 88 -0.73 -15.14 26.50
C VAL A 88 -1.67 -16.22 25.98
N THR A 89 -1.78 -17.32 26.72
CA THR A 89 -2.95 -18.18 26.61
C THR A 89 -4.08 -17.38 27.21
N THR A 90 -4.71 -16.51 26.41
CA THR A 90 -6.12 -16.24 26.68
C THR A 90 -6.80 -17.60 26.59
N PRO A 91 -7.43 -18.12 27.65
CA PRO A 91 -8.25 -19.30 27.49
C PRO A 91 -9.33 -18.91 26.47
N VAL A 92 -9.23 -19.43 25.25
CA VAL A 92 -10.36 -19.43 24.33
C VAL A 92 -11.39 -20.28 25.03
N ARG A 93 -12.34 -19.62 25.70
CA ARG A 93 -13.55 -20.24 26.21
C ARG A 93 -14.17 -20.91 24.98
N PRO A 94 -14.29 -22.25 24.93
CA PRO A 94 -14.92 -22.87 23.79
C PRO A 94 -16.34 -22.31 23.73
N ALA A 95 -16.65 -21.61 22.64
CA ALA A 95 -18.00 -21.17 22.37
C ALA A 95 -18.88 -22.44 22.39
N ARG A 96 -19.67 -22.61 23.45
CA ARG A 96 -20.68 -23.66 23.53
C ARG A 96 -21.61 -23.43 22.34
N ARG A 97 -21.44 -24.23 21.29
CA ARG A 97 -22.31 -24.22 20.11
C ARG A 97 -23.72 -24.65 20.60
N PRO A 98 -24.77 -23.84 20.48
CA PRO A 98 -26.13 -24.24 20.88
C PRO A 98 -26.77 -25.21 19.86
N GLY A 99 -25.96 -25.98 19.12
CA GLY A 99 -26.43 -26.88 18.06
C GLY A 99 -27.05 -28.18 18.57
N ALA A 100 -26.80 -28.57 19.83
CA ALA A 100 -27.34 -29.80 20.39
C ALA A 100 -28.86 -29.75 20.60
N LEU A 101 -29.42 -28.58 20.95
CA LEU A 101 -30.87 -28.40 21.13
C LEU A 101 -31.60 -28.43 19.78
N TRP A 102 -31.04 -27.81 18.74
CA TRP A 102 -31.62 -27.82 17.39
C TRP A 102 -31.51 -29.19 16.70
N ALA A 103 -30.44 -29.95 16.95
CA ALA A 103 -30.30 -31.31 16.46
C ALA A 103 -31.31 -32.28 17.10
N ALA A 104 -31.58 -32.14 18.40
CA ALA A 104 -32.58 -32.96 19.09
C ALA A 104 -34.02 -32.70 18.57
N LEU A 105 -34.35 -31.43 18.29
CA LEU A 105 -35.65 -31.06 17.70
C LEU A 105 -35.81 -31.59 16.28
N ALA A 106 -34.75 -31.60 15.46
CA ALA A 106 -34.80 -32.14 14.10
C ALA A 106 -35.04 -33.65 14.09
N VAL A 107 -34.40 -34.40 14.99
CA VAL A 107 -34.63 -35.86 15.14
C VAL A 107 -36.05 -36.14 15.62
N GLY A 108 -36.56 -35.36 16.60
CA GLY A 108 -37.93 -35.48 17.07
C GLY A 108 -38.97 -35.24 15.97
N ALA A 109 -38.80 -34.20 15.16
CA ALA A 109 -39.68 -33.91 14.03
C ALA A 109 -39.67 -35.02 12.97
N LEU A 110 -38.51 -35.62 12.71
CA LEU A 110 -38.37 -36.73 11.76
C LEU A 110 -39.11 -38.00 12.26
N LEU A 111 -39.03 -38.29 13.56
CA LEU A 111 -39.74 -39.42 14.17
C LEU A 111 -41.27 -39.23 14.15
N ILE A 112 -41.75 -38.01 14.39
CA ILE A 112 -43.19 -37.68 14.30
C ILE A 112 -43.69 -37.81 12.85
N ALA A 113 -42.93 -37.31 11.88
CA ALA A 113 -43.27 -37.45 10.46
C ALA A 113 -43.30 -38.92 10.01
N GLY A 114 -42.34 -39.74 10.48
CA GLY A 114 -42.31 -41.17 10.22
C GLY A 114 -43.50 -41.92 10.83
N ALA A 115 -43.88 -41.59 12.06
CA ALA A 115 -45.06 -42.17 12.73
C ALA A 115 -46.37 -41.77 12.03
N ALA A 116 -46.50 -40.52 11.59
CA ALA A 116 -47.67 -40.06 10.83
C ALA A 116 -47.80 -40.77 9.47
N ALA A 117 -46.69 -40.94 8.74
CA ALA A 117 -46.67 -41.68 7.48
C ALA A 117 -47.05 -43.16 7.70
N TYR A 118 -46.57 -43.76 8.78
CA TYR A 118 -46.89 -45.15 9.12
C TYR A 118 -48.39 -45.35 9.42
N GLN A 119 -48.99 -44.43 10.17
CA GLN A 119 -50.44 -44.46 10.47
C GLN A 119 -51.28 -44.25 9.22
N PHE A 120 -50.83 -43.41 8.29
CA PHE A 120 -51.51 -43.21 7.00
C PHE A 120 -51.45 -44.45 6.10
N THR A 121 -50.39 -45.26 6.21
CA THR A 121 -50.26 -46.54 5.48
C THR A 121 -50.96 -47.72 6.15
N ARG A 122 -51.34 -47.63 7.44
CA ARG A 122 -52.05 -48.69 8.17
C ARG A 122 -53.56 -48.45 8.32
N GLY A 123 -54.04 -47.22 8.16
CA GLY A 123 -55.48 -46.89 8.16
C GLY A 123 -56.09 -47.01 6.76
N GLY A 124 -56.49 -48.21 6.37
CA GLY A 124 -57.23 -48.44 5.11
C GLY A 124 -58.67 -47.91 5.20
N GLY A 125 -59.08 -47.15 4.18
CA GLY A 125 -60.47 -46.76 3.95
C GLY A 125 -60.66 -46.08 2.60
N SER A 126 -61.03 -46.84 1.57
CA SER A 126 -61.63 -46.33 0.33
C SER A 126 -63.04 -45.78 0.64
N PRO A 127 -63.53 -44.71 -0.03
CA PRO A 127 -64.22 -44.92 -1.31
C PRO A 127 -64.21 -43.77 -2.36
N GLN A 128 -64.42 -44.21 -3.61
CA GLN A 128 -65.21 -43.68 -4.74
C GLN A 128 -65.01 -42.28 -5.36
N THR A 129 -64.50 -42.33 -6.61
CA THR A 129 -65.04 -41.86 -7.90
C THR A 129 -66.00 -40.66 -7.96
N ALA A 130 -65.58 -39.61 -8.71
CA ALA A 130 -66.44 -38.86 -9.64
C ALA A 130 -65.61 -38.07 -10.69
N VAL A 131 -65.74 -38.51 -11.96
CA VAL A 131 -65.74 -37.79 -13.26
C VAL A 131 -64.64 -36.75 -13.66
N THR A 132 -63.74 -37.19 -14.56
CA THR A 132 -63.54 -36.81 -15.99
C THR A 132 -63.85 -35.37 -16.48
N PRO A 133 -63.26 -34.88 -17.61
CA PRO A 133 -61.87 -34.76 -18.11
C PRO A 133 -61.48 -33.26 -18.32
N ALA A 134 -60.29 -32.84 -18.74
CA ALA A 134 -59.89 -32.79 -20.15
C ALA A 134 -58.57 -32.02 -20.35
N ALA A 135 -57.84 -32.50 -21.36
CA ALA A 135 -57.00 -31.74 -22.28
C ALA A 135 -55.62 -31.24 -21.79
N GLY A 136 -54.58 -31.80 -22.44
CA GLY A 136 -53.52 -30.95 -22.97
C GLY A 136 -52.10 -31.49 -22.87
N ALA A 137 -51.71 -32.29 -23.87
CA ALA A 137 -50.38 -32.33 -24.49
C ALA A 137 -49.16 -32.69 -23.59
N ALA A 138 -48.62 -33.90 -23.77
CA ALA A 138 -47.47 -34.18 -24.66
C ALA A 138 -46.13 -33.76 -24.02
N ALA A 139 -45.34 -34.69 -23.46
CA ALA A 139 -44.48 -35.66 -24.14
C ALA A 139 -43.08 -35.10 -24.47
N GLY A 140 -42.07 -35.88 -24.06
CA GLY A 140 -40.69 -35.83 -24.54
C GLY A 140 -39.79 -34.88 -23.74
N GLY A 141 -38.70 -35.30 -23.12
CA GLY A 141 -37.92 -36.51 -23.32
C GLY A 141 -36.45 -36.14 -23.42
N ALA A 142 -35.69 -36.67 -22.46
CA ALA A 142 -34.28 -37.05 -22.54
C ALA A 142 -33.18 -36.00 -22.75
N ALA A 143 -32.30 -35.98 -21.73
CA ALA A 143 -30.86 -36.22 -21.84
C ALA A 143 -30.02 -35.36 -22.80
N GLY A 144 -29.03 -34.67 -22.22
CA GLY A 144 -27.96 -34.06 -22.99
C GLY A 144 -26.95 -33.35 -22.10
N THR A 145 -26.02 -34.12 -21.55
CA THR A 145 -24.58 -33.82 -21.45
C THR A 145 -24.14 -32.37 -21.24
N GLY A 146 -23.46 -32.16 -20.11
CA GLY A 146 -22.72 -30.95 -19.79
C GLY A 146 -21.81 -30.50 -20.92
N SER A 147 -21.97 -29.24 -21.29
CA SER A 147 -20.98 -28.47 -22.02
C SER A 147 -20.59 -27.28 -21.16
N GLY A 148 -19.28 -27.08 -21.09
CA GLY A 148 -18.62 -26.17 -20.19
C GLY A 148 -19.24 -24.77 -20.16
N THR A 149 -19.49 -24.29 -18.95
CA THR A 149 -19.57 -22.86 -18.71
C THR A 149 -18.21 -22.29 -19.03
N ALA A 150 -18.08 -21.75 -20.24
CA ALA A 150 -17.02 -20.86 -20.63
C ALA A 150 -16.82 -19.86 -19.50
N GLY A 151 -15.64 -19.90 -18.89
CA GLY A 151 -15.21 -18.90 -17.94
C GLY A 151 -15.44 -17.54 -18.58
N ALA A 152 -16.31 -16.76 -17.95
CA ALA A 152 -16.43 -15.35 -18.22
C ALA A 152 -15.01 -14.78 -18.14
N ALA A 153 -14.47 -14.42 -19.30
CA ALA A 153 -13.24 -13.68 -19.42
C ALA A 153 -13.42 -12.43 -18.57
N THR A 154 -12.82 -12.45 -17.38
CA THR A 154 -12.66 -11.25 -16.57
C THR A 154 -11.62 -10.43 -17.31
N THR A 155 -12.08 -9.55 -18.19
CA THR A 155 -11.25 -8.51 -18.79
C THR A 155 -10.49 -7.84 -17.64
N PRO A 156 -9.14 -7.77 -17.67
CA PRO A 156 -8.41 -7.03 -16.66
C PRO A 156 -8.86 -5.57 -16.74
N GLN A 157 -9.66 -5.13 -15.77
CA GLN A 157 -10.06 -3.73 -15.66
C GLN A 157 -8.78 -2.91 -15.53
N ALA A 158 -8.58 -1.95 -16.43
CA ALA A 158 -7.48 -1.00 -16.37
C ALA A 158 -7.54 -0.26 -15.02
N VAL A 159 -6.59 -0.58 -14.13
CA VAL A 159 -6.47 0.08 -12.83
C VAL A 159 -6.09 1.53 -13.09
N GLN A 160 -7.03 2.45 -12.86
CA GLN A 160 -6.76 3.87 -13.00
C GLN A 160 -5.79 4.29 -11.89
N THR A 161 -4.67 4.92 -12.27
CA THR A 161 -3.65 5.40 -11.33
C THR A 161 -3.71 6.90 -11.17
N VAL A 162 -3.63 7.41 -9.94
CA VAL A 162 -3.65 8.83 -9.60
C VAL A 162 -2.39 9.25 -8.84
N ARG A 163 -2.19 10.57 -8.71
CA ARG A 163 -1.12 11.16 -7.89
C ARG A 163 -1.68 11.65 -6.56
N LEU A 164 -1.03 11.31 -5.45
CA LEU A 164 -1.41 11.78 -4.12
C LEU A 164 -0.24 12.55 -3.49
N THR A 165 -0.46 13.82 -3.15
CA THR A 165 0.48 14.61 -2.34
C THR A 165 -0.07 14.71 -0.93
N VAL A 166 0.76 14.40 0.08
CA VAL A 166 0.40 14.56 1.50
C VAL A 166 1.45 15.42 2.19
N LYS A 167 1.03 16.61 2.62
CA LYS A 167 1.86 17.53 3.43
C LYS A 167 1.40 17.44 4.88
N VAL A 168 2.31 17.16 5.80
CA VAL A 168 2.00 17.07 7.23
C VAL A 168 2.70 18.18 7.99
N THR A 169 1.97 18.83 8.89
CA THR A 169 2.49 19.81 9.84
C THR A 169 2.32 19.26 11.25
N PRO A 170 3.40 19.09 12.03
CA PRO A 170 4.81 19.31 11.74
C PRO A 170 5.38 18.25 10.77
N PRO A 171 6.54 18.52 10.15
CA PRO A 171 7.21 17.55 9.29
C PRO A 171 7.73 16.34 10.10
N GLY A 172 8.02 15.24 9.41
CA GLY A 172 8.58 14.03 10.03
C GLY A 172 7.56 12.95 10.38
N ALA A 173 6.27 13.18 10.14
CA ALA A 173 5.23 12.17 10.32
C ALA A 173 5.31 11.06 9.27
N ARG A 174 5.06 9.80 9.66
CA ARG A 174 4.89 8.67 8.73
C ARG A 174 3.47 8.66 8.17
N VAL A 175 3.35 8.42 6.87
CA VAL A 175 2.09 8.41 6.15
C VAL A 175 1.85 7.01 5.59
N TYR A 176 0.67 6.46 5.84
CA TYR A 176 0.22 5.18 5.34
C TYR A 176 -1.09 5.36 4.56
N LEU A 177 -1.25 4.60 3.49
CA LEU A 177 -2.49 4.53 2.71
C LEU A 177 -2.93 3.07 2.58
N ASP A 178 -4.06 2.70 3.19
CA ASP A 178 -4.53 1.31 3.33
C ASP A 178 -3.42 0.36 3.81
N ASN A 179 -2.76 0.78 4.90
CA ASN A 179 -1.65 0.06 5.52
C ASN A 179 -0.38 -0.08 4.65
N ARG A 180 -0.34 0.55 3.46
CA ARG A 180 0.90 0.71 2.67
C ARG A 180 1.66 1.93 3.19
N ASP A 181 2.90 1.72 3.64
CA ASP A 181 3.79 2.82 4.02
C ASP A 181 4.15 3.64 2.77
N LEU A 182 3.78 4.93 2.79
CA LEU A 182 4.15 5.89 1.76
C LEU A 182 5.40 6.71 2.15
N GLY A 183 5.91 6.54 3.36
CA GLY A 183 7.12 7.17 3.87
C GLY A 183 6.87 8.38 4.77
N THR A 184 7.93 9.16 4.97
CA THR A 184 7.93 10.34 5.84
C THR A 184 7.46 11.57 5.07
N ALA A 185 6.52 12.33 5.65
CA ALA A 185 5.99 13.55 5.08
C ALA A 185 7.06 14.66 4.94
N PRO A 186 7.04 15.45 3.84
CA PRO A 186 6.01 15.47 2.78
C PRO A 186 6.14 14.29 1.79
N VAL A 187 5.01 13.63 1.51
CA VAL A 187 4.95 12.46 0.63
C VAL A 187 4.34 12.84 -0.72
N LEU A 188 4.98 12.35 -1.78
CA LEU A 188 4.47 12.37 -3.16
C LEU A 188 4.34 10.92 -3.64
N ALA A 189 3.13 10.37 -3.61
CA ALA A 189 2.87 9.00 -3.99
C ALA A 189 2.32 8.92 -5.42
N PHE A 190 3.01 8.15 -6.28
CA PHE A 190 2.59 7.77 -7.63
C PHE A 190 3.32 6.47 -8.02
N PRO A 191 2.65 5.49 -8.66
CA PRO A 191 1.21 5.41 -8.92
C PRO A 191 0.41 5.01 -7.66
N VAL A 192 -0.76 5.60 -7.46
CA VAL A 192 -1.74 5.19 -6.44
C VAL A 192 -3.01 4.71 -7.11
N ASP A 193 -3.55 3.57 -6.70
CA ASP A 193 -4.78 3.02 -7.27
C ASP A 193 -5.98 3.91 -6.93
N ALA A 194 -6.74 4.31 -7.96
CA ALA A 194 -7.89 5.20 -7.80
C ALA A 194 -9.03 4.49 -7.06
N ARG A 195 -9.42 5.00 -5.89
CA ARG A 195 -10.53 4.44 -5.08
C ARG A 195 -11.22 5.50 -4.24
N ARG A 196 -12.53 5.32 -4.00
CA ARG A 196 -13.35 6.27 -3.24
C ARG A 196 -13.19 6.19 -1.71
N GLN A 197 -12.64 5.08 -1.21
CA GLN A 197 -12.50 4.83 0.23
C GLN A 197 -11.09 4.31 0.50
N ALA A 198 -10.10 5.19 0.50
CA ALA A 198 -8.75 4.87 0.99
C ALA A 198 -8.63 5.30 2.46
N GLU A 199 -8.07 4.46 3.33
CA GLU A 199 -7.74 4.85 4.70
C GLU A 199 -6.38 5.54 4.72
N LEU A 200 -6.37 6.86 4.93
CA LEU A 200 -5.15 7.61 5.18
C LEU A 200 -4.85 7.59 6.67
N ARG A 201 -3.70 7.03 7.04
CA ARG A 201 -3.20 7.02 8.41
C ARG A 201 -1.90 7.83 8.50
N VAL A 202 -1.83 8.76 9.43
CA VAL A 202 -0.64 9.60 9.63
C VAL A 202 -0.23 9.56 11.10
N GLU A 203 1.03 9.23 11.35
CA GLU A 203 1.55 8.99 12.70
C GLU A 203 2.84 9.75 12.94
N LEU A 204 2.96 10.33 14.14
CA LEU A 204 4.19 10.96 14.62
C LEU A 204 4.31 10.68 16.11
N ALA A 205 5.50 10.31 16.58
CA ALA A 205 5.75 10.04 18.00
C ALA A 205 5.37 11.27 18.86
N GLY A 206 4.58 11.05 19.92
CA GLY A 206 4.08 12.13 20.80
C GLY A 206 2.92 12.95 20.24
N ARG A 207 2.29 12.54 19.12
CA ARG A 207 1.08 13.16 18.55
C ARG A 207 -0.07 12.18 18.49
N GLU A 208 -1.29 12.70 18.37
CA GLU A 208 -2.47 11.88 18.11
C GLU A 208 -2.49 11.41 16.64
N PRO A 209 -2.51 10.09 16.38
CA PRO A 209 -2.48 9.57 15.02
C PRO A 209 -3.79 9.91 14.30
N LEU A 210 -3.68 10.42 13.07
CA LEU A 210 -4.84 10.65 12.22
C LEU A 210 -5.18 9.34 11.50
N ARG A 211 -6.45 8.93 11.50
CA ARG A 211 -6.98 7.86 10.63
C ARG A 211 -8.28 8.34 10.01
N GLN A 212 -8.31 8.50 8.69
CA GLN A 212 -9.49 9.01 8.01
C GLN A 212 -9.66 8.39 6.63
N ALA A 213 -10.91 8.09 6.26
CA ALA A 213 -11.27 7.70 4.91
C ALA A 213 -11.19 8.90 3.96
N VAL A 214 -10.46 8.75 2.85
CA VAL A 214 -10.25 9.76 1.83
C VAL A 214 -10.60 9.19 0.45
N ASP A 215 -11.29 10.00 -0.35
CA ASP A 215 -11.52 9.71 -1.76
C ASP A 215 -10.28 10.06 -2.58
N VAL A 216 -9.62 9.05 -3.13
CA VAL A 216 -8.45 9.16 -4.03
C VAL A 216 -8.82 8.69 -5.44
N SER A 217 -10.08 8.82 -5.85
CA SER A 217 -10.50 8.56 -7.24
C SER A 217 -9.89 9.54 -8.25
N ARG A 218 -9.30 10.64 -7.77
CA ARG A 218 -8.61 11.67 -8.56
C ARG A 218 -7.33 12.10 -7.85
N SER A 219 -6.43 12.73 -8.59
CA SER A 219 -5.22 13.32 -8.01
C SER A 219 -5.58 14.38 -6.95
N ARG A 220 -4.94 14.32 -5.78
CA ARG A 220 -5.26 15.20 -4.63
C ARG A 220 -4.02 15.68 -3.91
N ASP A 221 -4.17 16.87 -3.32
CA ASP A 221 -3.20 17.50 -2.44
C ASP A 221 -3.78 17.65 -1.04
N LEU A 222 -3.43 16.72 -0.17
CA LEU A 222 -3.90 16.65 1.21
C LEU A 222 -2.94 17.37 2.16
N ARG A 223 -3.49 18.14 3.09
CA ARG A 223 -2.76 18.75 4.20
C ARG A 223 -3.26 18.18 5.51
N VAL A 224 -2.35 17.66 6.33
CA VAL A 224 -2.66 17.08 7.62
C VAL A 224 -1.99 17.90 8.71
N THR A 225 -2.77 18.36 9.68
CA THR A 225 -2.27 19.00 10.89
C THR A 225 -2.43 18.01 12.03
N LEU A 226 -1.30 17.49 12.53
CA LEU A 226 -1.31 16.60 13.69
C LEU A 226 -1.34 17.43 14.96
N ASN A 227 -2.31 17.19 15.82
CA ASN A 227 -2.40 17.88 17.11
C ASN A 227 -1.70 17.07 18.23
N PRO A 228 -1.35 17.70 19.36
CA PRO A 228 -0.85 17.00 20.55
C PRO A 228 -1.86 15.94 21.01
N SER A 229 -1.37 14.89 21.66
CA SER A 229 -2.20 13.80 22.21
C SER A 229 -3.38 14.31 23.03
N GLY A 230 -4.61 13.98 22.63
CA GLY A 230 -5.86 14.39 23.28
C GLY A 230 -6.64 15.48 22.54
N LYS A 231 -6.22 15.85 21.33
CA LYS A 231 -6.92 16.78 20.44
C LYS A 231 -6.97 16.19 19.03
N ALA A 232 -8.18 16.13 18.46
CA ALA A 232 -8.39 15.57 17.12
C ALA A 232 -7.52 16.27 16.07
N SER A 233 -6.70 15.50 15.35
CA SER A 233 -5.91 15.94 14.21
C SER A 233 -6.82 16.27 13.01
N VAL A 234 -6.45 17.26 12.19
CA VAL A 234 -7.31 17.80 11.12
C VAL A 234 -6.74 17.49 9.74
N LEU A 235 -7.55 16.92 8.86
CA LEU A 235 -7.27 16.77 7.43
C LEU A 235 -7.97 17.88 6.64
N THR A 236 -7.21 18.65 5.87
CA THR A 236 -7.72 19.65 4.93
C THR A 236 -7.31 19.26 3.52
N ASP A 237 -8.29 19.20 2.63
CA ASP A 237 -8.08 18.96 1.20
C ASP A 237 -7.96 20.29 0.47
N ALA A 238 -6.83 20.53 -0.20
CA ALA A 238 -6.63 21.76 -0.97
C ALA A 238 -7.56 21.86 -2.20
N ALA A 239 -8.23 20.77 -2.59
CA ALA A 239 -9.20 20.74 -3.69
C ALA A 239 -10.64 21.10 -3.28
N ARG A 240 -10.92 21.33 -1.99
CA ARG A 240 -12.26 21.74 -1.51
C ARG A 240 -12.32 23.28 -1.41
N PRO A 241 -13.26 23.98 -2.09
CA PRO A 241 -13.55 25.37 -1.79
C PRO A 241 -13.92 25.50 -0.32
N ALA A 242 -13.29 26.45 0.39
CA ALA A 242 -13.60 26.70 1.79
C ALA A 242 -15.13 26.90 1.95
N PRO A 243 -15.80 26.18 2.87
CA PRO A 243 -17.18 26.51 3.18
C PRO A 243 -17.22 27.94 3.77
N PRO A 244 -18.20 28.78 3.38
CA PRO A 244 -18.31 30.12 3.96
C PRO A 244 -18.47 30.02 5.48
N PRO A 245 -17.87 30.94 6.25
CA PRO A 245 -18.00 30.92 7.70
C PRO A 245 -19.49 31.04 8.05
N ARG A 246 -20.03 30.03 8.74
CA ARG A 246 -21.34 30.12 9.38
C ARG A 246 -21.21 31.15 10.49
N THR A 247 -21.75 32.33 10.24
CA THR A 247 -21.99 33.37 11.23
C THR A 247 -22.89 32.83 12.34
N GLY A 248 -22.28 32.57 13.51
CA GLY A 248 -22.96 32.36 14.77
C GLY A 248 -22.83 33.62 15.61
N THR A 249 -23.96 34.29 15.78
CA THR A 249 -24.32 35.48 16.54
C THR A 249 -23.56 35.69 17.87
N GLY A 250 -23.10 36.93 18.11
CA GLY A 250 -22.55 37.34 19.40
C GLY A 250 -21.89 38.73 19.45
N ALA A 251 -22.71 39.78 19.24
CA ALA A 251 -22.65 41.10 19.90
C ALA A 251 -21.35 41.95 19.91
N THR A 252 -21.41 43.06 19.13
CA THR A 252 -21.07 44.48 19.47
C THR A 252 -19.60 44.83 19.81
N VAL A 253 -18.95 45.93 19.38
CA VAL A 253 -19.38 47.27 18.94
C VAL A 253 -18.29 47.88 18.02
N ALA A 254 -18.77 48.58 16.98
CA ALA A 254 -18.26 49.74 16.23
C ALA A 254 -16.79 50.19 16.23
N GLY A 255 -16.37 50.58 15.02
CA GLY A 255 -15.29 51.54 14.73
C GLY A 255 -14.65 51.25 13.36
N SER A 256 -15.41 51.21 12.26
CA SER A 256 -15.67 52.34 11.35
C SER A 256 -14.45 53.24 11.04
N ALA A 257 -13.94 53.06 9.82
CA ALA A 257 -13.41 54.05 8.87
C ALA A 257 -12.08 53.60 8.29
N ALA A 258 -11.75 53.75 7.01
CA ALA A 258 -12.45 53.93 5.75
C ALA A 258 -11.33 54.00 4.70
N ALA A 259 -11.63 53.53 3.49
CA ALA A 259 -11.04 53.95 2.21
C ALA A 259 -9.53 53.70 1.94
N GLY A 260 -9.25 52.98 0.85
CA GLY A 260 -7.91 52.93 0.28
C GLY A 260 -7.73 51.86 -0.79
N SER A 261 -8.39 52.05 -1.92
CA SER A 261 -8.24 51.26 -3.14
C SER A 261 -6.82 51.38 -3.74
N ALA A 262 -6.47 50.36 -4.54
CA ALA A 262 -5.51 50.36 -5.64
C ALA A 262 -4.04 49.96 -5.36
N ALA A 263 -3.73 48.76 -5.87
CA ALA A 263 -2.58 48.43 -6.73
C ALA A 263 -1.15 48.73 -6.22
N ALA A 264 -0.47 47.66 -5.81
CA ALA A 264 0.99 47.58 -5.93
C ALA A 264 1.39 46.16 -6.37
N ALA A 265 1.76 46.04 -7.64
CA ALA A 265 2.51 44.89 -8.15
C ALA A 265 3.87 44.82 -7.43
N PRO A 266 4.34 43.63 -6.98
CA PRO A 266 5.69 43.53 -6.43
C PRO A 266 6.72 43.61 -7.56
N LYS A 267 7.55 44.65 -7.52
CA LYS A 267 8.77 44.80 -8.34
C LYS A 267 9.70 43.59 -8.18
N PRO A 268 10.40 43.14 -9.25
CA PRO A 268 11.36 42.04 -9.19
C PRO A 268 12.63 42.49 -8.44
N THR A 269 13.03 41.73 -7.42
CA THR A 269 14.30 41.90 -6.69
C THR A 269 15.47 41.44 -7.57
N PRO A 270 16.64 42.11 -7.53
CA PRO A 270 17.69 41.97 -8.54
C PRO A 270 18.46 40.64 -8.44
N THR A 271 18.69 40.08 -9.62
CA THR A 271 19.57 38.94 -9.94
C THR A 271 21.00 39.16 -9.44
N PRO A 272 21.56 38.29 -8.56
CA PRO A 272 23.00 38.19 -8.44
C PRO A 272 23.55 37.53 -9.71
N ALA A 273 24.36 38.31 -10.43
CA ALA A 273 25.08 37.93 -11.62
C ALA A 273 26.03 36.75 -11.33
N SER A 274 26.16 35.86 -12.31
CA SER A 274 27.01 34.65 -12.31
C SER A 274 26.49 33.41 -11.59
N ALA A 275 25.19 33.12 -11.68
CA ALA A 275 24.66 31.82 -11.29
C ALA A 275 24.55 30.86 -12.50
N VAL A 276 24.95 29.60 -12.31
CA VAL A 276 24.61 28.48 -13.18
C VAL A 276 23.12 28.19 -12.98
N LYS A 277 22.31 28.55 -13.96
CA LYS A 277 20.87 28.31 -13.96
C LYS A 277 20.58 26.96 -14.61
N VAL A 278 20.00 26.06 -13.82
CA VAL A 278 19.60 24.73 -14.23
C VAL A 278 18.08 24.71 -14.34
N THR A 279 17.58 24.50 -15.54
CA THR A 279 16.15 24.41 -15.86
C THR A 279 15.81 22.95 -16.13
N TYR A 280 14.80 22.44 -15.46
CA TYR A 280 14.36 21.05 -15.58
C TYR A 280 13.11 21.02 -16.46
N SER A 281 13.18 20.45 -17.66
CA SER A 281 12.04 20.26 -18.57
C SER A 281 11.29 18.95 -18.31
N GLY A 282 11.87 18.03 -17.53
CA GLY A 282 11.29 16.73 -17.17
C GLY A 282 11.88 16.18 -15.85
N PRO A 283 11.36 15.06 -15.33
CA PRO A 283 11.94 14.42 -14.14
C PRO A 283 13.36 13.93 -14.46
N SER A 284 14.34 14.46 -13.73
CA SER A 284 15.73 14.04 -13.85
C SER A 284 16.45 14.11 -12.50
N TRP A 285 16.97 12.96 -12.06
CA TRP A 285 17.82 12.94 -10.88
C TRP A 285 19.07 13.77 -11.15
N THR A 286 19.39 14.70 -10.26
CA THR A 286 20.51 15.62 -10.40
C THR A 286 21.22 15.82 -9.07
N ARG A 287 22.53 15.62 -9.08
CA ARG A 287 23.46 15.90 -7.99
C ARG A 287 24.38 17.04 -8.39
N VAL A 288 24.44 18.07 -7.57
CA VAL A 288 25.32 19.24 -7.72
C VAL A 288 26.31 19.25 -6.58
N THR A 289 27.59 19.32 -6.93
CA THR A 289 28.72 19.30 -6.01
C THR A 289 29.50 20.59 -6.14
N ASP A 290 29.89 21.21 -5.03
CA ASP A 290 30.74 22.40 -4.99
C ASP A 290 32.18 22.07 -5.43
N ALA A 291 33.00 23.10 -5.68
CA ALA A 291 34.42 22.95 -6.01
C ALA A 291 35.20 22.18 -4.94
N ALA A 292 34.74 22.22 -3.69
CA ALA A 292 35.30 21.47 -2.55
C ALA A 292 34.81 20.00 -2.46
N GLY A 293 34.05 19.50 -3.43
CA GLY A 293 33.53 18.12 -3.40
C GLY A 293 32.32 17.90 -2.48
N ARG A 294 31.79 18.96 -1.85
CA ARG A 294 30.59 18.91 -1.00
C ARG A 294 29.32 18.91 -1.85
N ILE A 295 28.39 18.02 -1.54
CA ILE A 295 27.09 17.97 -2.22
C ILE A 295 26.23 19.17 -1.78
N VAL A 296 25.95 20.07 -2.73
CA VAL A 296 25.13 21.28 -2.51
C VAL A 296 23.65 21.00 -2.79
N PHE A 297 23.39 20.05 -3.69
CA PHE A 297 22.04 19.65 -4.04
C PHE A 297 22.01 18.22 -4.55
N GLU A 298 21.03 17.43 -4.12
CA GLU A 298 20.77 16.10 -4.66
C GLU A 298 19.27 15.82 -4.63
N GLY A 299 18.73 15.37 -5.76
CA GLY A 299 17.33 14.96 -5.85
C GLY A 299 16.82 14.98 -7.28
N THR A 300 15.51 14.76 -7.43
CA THR A 300 14.83 14.75 -8.74
C THR A 300 13.83 15.90 -8.78
N PRO A 301 14.22 17.10 -9.29
CA PRO A 301 13.30 18.22 -9.40
C PRO A 301 12.13 17.90 -10.35
N PRO A 302 10.93 18.41 -10.06
CA PRO A 302 9.81 18.31 -10.99
C PRO A 302 10.07 19.18 -12.23
N ALA A 303 9.44 18.81 -13.35
CA ALA A 303 9.46 19.59 -14.59
C ALA A 303 8.98 21.03 -14.35
N GLY A 304 9.63 21.99 -15.01
CA GLY A 304 9.43 23.43 -14.83
C GLY A 304 10.23 24.04 -13.68
N THR A 305 10.95 23.25 -12.88
CA THR A 305 11.80 23.80 -11.81
C THR A 305 12.99 24.54 -12.42
N VAL A 306 13.34 25.68 -11.85
CA VAL A 306 14.59 26.39 -12.16
C VAL A 306 15.38 26.52 -10.86
N LYS A 307 16.64 26.08 -10.89
CA LYS A 307 17.59 26.21 -9.78
C LYS A 307 18.77 27.05 -10.21
N ALA A 308 19.27 27.87 -9.31
CA ALA A 308 20.46 28.69 -9.53
C ALA A 308 21.54 28.27 -8.55
N PHE A 309 22.75 28.01 -9.06
CA PHE A 309 23.90 27.59 -8.28
C PHE A 309 25.10 28.52 -8.56
N PRO A 310 26.05 28.67 -7.62
CA PRO A 310 27.28 29.43 -7.87
C PRO A 310 28.12 28.77 -8.98
N LYS A 311 29.08 29.51 -9.55
CA LYS A 311 30.09 28.96 -10.48
C LYS A 311 31.04 28.01 -9.75
N GLY A 312 31.64 27.07 -10.49
CA GLY A 312 32.54 26.05 -9.94
C GLY A 312 31.81 24.78 -9.48
N VAL A 313 30.59 24.55 -9.94
CA VAL A 313 29.79 23.38 -9.53
C VAL A 313 29.86 22.26 -10.54
N THR A 314 29.99 21.04 -10.05
CA THR A 314 29.89 19.81 -10.84
C THR A 314 28.48 19.28 -10.77
N ILE A 315 27.79 19.25 -11.91
CA ILE A 315 26.41 18.77 -12.05
C ILE A 315 26.45 17.40 -12.70
N ARG A 316 25.96 16.38 -11.98
CA ARG A 316 25.70 15.04 -12.50
C ARG A 316 24.20 14.82 -12.61
N THR A 317 23.70 14.60 -13.81
CA THR A 317 22.28 14.37 -14.09
C THR A 317 22.05 13.00 -14.71
N GLY A 318 20.92 12.36 -14.41
CA GLY A 318 20.58 11.00 -14.89
C GLY A 318 19.72 10.97 -16.15
N ASN A 319 18.93 12.01 -16.41
CA ASN A 319 18.18 12.20 -17.65
C ASN A 319 18.57 13.56 -18.25
N ALA A 320 19.68 13.57 -18.99
CA ALA A 320 20.33 14.79 -19.44
C ALA A 320 19.50 15.62 -20.44
N ALA A 321 18.61 15.01 -21.24
CA ALA A 321 17.70 15.76 -22.12
C ALA A 321 16.63 16.55 -21.36
N ALA A 322 16.31 16.11 -20.14
CA ALA A 322 15.34 16.78 -19.27
C ALA A 322 15.95 17.93 -18.45
N VAL A 323 17.25 18.21 -18.60
CA VAL A 323 17.96 19.23 -17.84
C VAL A 323 18.75 20.14 -18.78
N SER A 324 18.38 21.41 -18.82
CA SER A 324 19.08 22.44 -19.57
C SER A 324 19.86 23.34 -18.61
N VAL A 325 21.10 23.65 -18.96
CA VAL A 325 21.95 24.53 -18.14
C VAL A 325 22.29 25.79 -18.93
N SER A 326 22.16 26.93 -18.26
CA SER A 326 22.59 28.25 -18.73
C SER A 326 23.58 28.83 -17.74
N VAL A 327 24.76 29.23 -18.21
CA VAL A 327 25.78 29.88 -17.39
C VAL A 327 25.71 31.38 -17.63
N SER A 328 25.50 32.17 -16.56
CA SER A 328 25.57 33.64 -16.60
C SER A 328 24.67 34.31 -17.67
N GLY A 329 23.52 33.71 -18.00
CA GLY A 329 22.57 34.25 -18.99
C GLY A 329 22.85 33.85 -20.44
N GLY A 330 23.81 32.95 -20.70
CA GLY A 330 24.04 32.37 -22.02
C GLY A 330 22.92 31.41 -22.48
N PRO A 331 22.93 30.97 -23.76
CA PRO A 331 21.92 30.07 -24.30
C PRO A 331 21.81 28.78 -23.48
N SER A 332 20.59 28.42 -23.08
CA SER A 332 20.33 27.18 -22.35
C SER A 332 20.37 26.00 -23.31
N ALA A 333 21.35 25.12 -23.16
CA ALA A 333 21.43 23.88 -23.94
C ALA A 333 21.09 22.67 -23.05
N PRO A 334 20.40 21.65 -23.59
CA PRO A 334 20.22 20.39 -22.87
C PRO A 334 21.59 19.76 -22.57
N LEU A 335 21.73 19.16 -21.39
CA LEU A 335 22.98 18.57 -20.92
C LEU A 335 23.41 17.35 -21.75
N GLY A 336 22.48 16.70 -22.44
CA GLY A 336 22.73 15.49 -23.23
C GLY A 336 21.44 14.88 -23.76
N GLN A 337 21.48 13.59 -24.10
CA GLN A 337 20.33 12.87 -24.65
C GLN A 337 19.41 12.29 -23.56
N SER A 338 18.22 11.83 -23.98
CA SER A 338 17.21 11.28 -23.07
C SER A 338 17.72 10.02 -22.39
N GLY A 339 17.59 9.94 -21.06
CA GLY A 339 18.06 8.80 -20.26
C GLY A 339 19.59 8.68 -20.11
N GLN A 340 20.37 9.62 -20.68
CA GLN A 340 21.81 9.62 -20.55
C GLN A 340 22.24 10.25 -19.21
N VAL A 341 23.16 9.58 -18.51
CA VAL A 341 23.82 10.14 -17.33
C VAL A 341 24.98 11.02 -17.78
N VAL A 342 24.93 12.32 -17.48
CA VAL A 342 25.98 13.28 -17.86
C VAL A 342 26.51 13.98 -16.61
N THR A 343 27.84 14.08 -16.51
CA THR A 343 28.53 14.88 -15.49
C THR A 343 29.26 16.02 -16.17
N ARG A 344 28.95 17.27 -15.82
CA ARG A 344 29.64 18.46 -16.35
C ARG A 344 29.90 19.47 -15.24
N THR A 345 31.05 20.12 -15.34
CA THR A 345 31.48 21.20 -14.44
C THR A 345 31.23 22.54 -15.14
N PHE A 346 30.71 23.52 -14.39
CA PHE A 346 30.32 24.84 -14.88
C PHE A 346 30.85 25.96 -13.96
#